data_AF-A0A1F5UZE1-F1
#
_entry.id   AF-A0A1F5UZE1-F1
#
_cell.length_a   1.000
_cell.length_b   1.000
_cell.length_c   1.000
_cell.angle_alpha   90.00
_cell.angle_beta   90.00
_cell.angle_gamma   90.00
#
_symmetry.space_group_name_H-M   'P 1'
#
loop_
_entity.id
_entity.type
_entity.pdbx_description
1 polymer ?
#
loop_
_entity_poly.entity_id
_entity_poly.type
_entity_poly.pdbx_seq_one_letter_code
_entity_poly.pdbx_strand_id
1 'polypeptide(L)'
;MQKIGELIKNISIKEENDLKEHMEAQVKQDIVINAMDEKLARIAKMNDVEKGKEIKCLLYDIAINLDGVELEIIRKKIIYQLGMSSKVINEYIYDCRKHKPKTDKEIPAHIVWEEPRIFCPALDFINETAYVTITLYKEVKGEYFEVPYVIASNRECFPLTKEEMYKRKLIYSGSTYLPESRWKSESIQKFLKNEEGEINAYQVFNEIKELYKQYMDFEETALYDFFSIWCIGTYFHPLFSSFPYCFLSGTRESGKSKCLKLTSRFAFNAEFTASLSTASTFRIVEANRSSLMIDEMENINSGDNPEFRSVILSGYEAGASVLRCGERKDGFEIQRFRSYSPKVFANIAGVEDVLGSRVIYITMSRSGNREISEREIYLLDPKFQAVRNNLYLLLMKHHIEIKDLYMNIHNEMSFSGREWQLWKSIFTIATFLDKMAGTDEVFRTMFDLATKKYDEKSQLGDDEMEHIIISGLMEMIEDVKEVQATELFEYFKQRNPDEMLELSQTKFGNILRRLKCFEKKRMLNGKNYYLFNRIRLADLAKRYHIEGGQ
;
A
#
# COMPACT_ATOMS: atom_id res chain seq x y z
N MET A 1 5.24 35.75 -30.23
CA MET A 1 6.44 35.77 -31.10
C MET A 1 7.73 35.69 -30.29
N GLN A 2 8.08 36.68 -29.45
CA GLN A 2 9.31 36.63 -28.61
C GLN A 2 9.40 35.42 -27.67
N LYS A 3 8.34 35.10 -26.92
CA LYS A 3 8.29 33.92 -26.04
C LYS A 3 8.39 32.57 -26.77
N ILE A 4 7.92 32.50 -28.02
CA ILE A 4 8.03 31.29 -28.86
C ILE A 4 9.48 31.17 -29.39
N GLY A 5 10.11 32.29 -29.72
CA GLY A 5 11.53 32.34 -30.10
C GLY A 5 12.46 31.87 -28.98
N GLU A 6 12.19 32.24 -27.72
CA GLU A 6 12.95 31.75 -26.56
C GLU A 6 12.72 30.27 -26.26
N LEU A 7 11.48 29.79 -26.40
CA LEU A 7 11.15 28.36 -26.25
C LEU A 7 11.83 27.49 -27.31
N ILE A 8 11.83 27.92 -28.58
CA ILE A 8 12.53 27.22 -29.66
C ILE A 8 14.04 27.22 -29.43
N LYS A 9 14.60 28.32 -28.91
CA LYS A 9 16.02 28.39 -28.55
C LYS A 9 16.38 27.44 -27.40
N ASN A 10 15.54 27.36 -26.37
CA ASN A 10 15.76 26.48 -25.23
C ASN A 10 15.56 24.99 -25.56
N ILE A 11 14.60 24.67 -26.45
CA ILE A 11 14.41 23.30 -26.97
C ILE A 11 15.61 22.89 -27.83
N SER A 12 16.07 23.75 -28.73
CA SER A 12 17.26 23.51 -29.55
C SER A 12 18.53 23.32 -28.71
N ILE A 13 18.71 24.09 -27.64
CA ILE A 13 19.86 23.96 -26.72
C ILE A 13 19.77 22.67 -25.90
N LYS A 14 18.58 22.26 -25.47
CA LYS A 14 18.36 21.01 -24.72
C LYS A 14 18.57 19.78 -25.60
N GLU A 15 18.03 19.78 -26.82
CA GLU A 15 18.27 18.72 -27.81
C GLU A 15 19.75 18.63 -28.21
N GLU A 16 20.43 19.78 -28.36
CA GLU A 16 21.86 19.82 -28.66
C GLU A 16 22.72 19.36 -27.47
N ASN A 17 22.33 19.64 -26.22
CA ASN A 17 22.99 19.15 -25.01
C ASN A 17 22.72 17.66 -24.74
N ASP A 18 21.50 17.17 -24.97
CA ASP A 18 21.15 15.76 -24.84
C ASP A 18 21.85 14.94 -25.94
N LEU A 19 21.92 15.45 -27.17
CA LEU A 19 22.79 14.87 -28.21
C LEU A 19 24.26 14.95 -27.82
N LYS A 20 24.72 16.04 -27.21
CA LYS A 20 26.12 16.16 -26.76
C LYS A 20 26.43 15.16 -25.66
N GLU A 21 25.58 14.99 -24.66
CA GLU A 21 25.78 14.01 -23.59
C GLU A 21 25.70 12.58 -24.12
N HIS A 22 24.79 12.29 -25.05
CA HIS A 22 24.70 10.97 -25.68
C HIS A 22 25.91 10.70 -26.60
N MET A 23 26.31 11.68 -27.42
CA MET A 23 27.51 11.62 -28.24
C MET A 23 28.76 11.59 -27.39
N GLU A 24 28.85 12.29 -26.26
CA GLU A 24 29.99 12.25 -25.34
C GLU A 24 30.06 10.92 -24.58
N ALA A 25 28.93 10.32 -24.22
CA ALA A 25 28.87 8.97 -23.65
C ALA A 25 29.24 7.90 -24.68
N GLN A 26 28.76 8.03 -25.93
CA GLN A 26 29.05 7.13 -27.04
C GLN A 26 30.49 7.29 -27.53
N VAL A 27 31.02 8.51 -27.57
CA VAL A 27 32.43 8.82 -27.83
C VAL A 27 33.31 8.32 -26.69
N LYS A 28 32.91 8.44 -25.41
CA LYS A 28 33.65 7.83 -24.30
C LYS A 28 33.69 6.30 -24.42
N GLN A 29 32.56 5.69 -24.77
CA GLN A 29 32.44 4.25 -24.96
C GLN A 29 33.29 3.76 -26.16
N ASP A 30 33.26 4.48 -27.27
CA ASP A 30 34.08 4.20 -28.46
C ASP A 30 35.57 4.45 -28.21
N ILE A 31 35.95 5.46 -27.42
CA ILE A 31 37.35 5.71 -27.02
C ILE A 31 37.88 4.55 -26.17
N VAL A 32 37.11 4.08 -25.18
CA VAL A 32 37.51 2.95 -24.32
C VAL A 32 37.62 1.67 -25.15
N ILE A 33 36.65 1.39 -26.02
CA ILE A 33 36.66 0.20 -26.88
C ILE A 33 37.80 0.25 -27.92
N ASN A 34 38.05 1.41 -28.54
CA ASN A 34 39.12 1.58 -29.53
C ASN A 34 40.53 1.52 -28.89
N ALA A 35 40.72 2.14 -27.72
CA ALA A 35 41.97 2.03 -26.96
C ALA A 35 42.27 0.56 -26.58
N MET A 36 41.23 -0.23 -26.33
CA MET A 36 41.37 -1.65 -26.05
C MET A 36 41.64 -2.49 -27.29
N ASP A 37 41.13 -2.13 -28.45
CA ASP A 37 41.47 -2.80 -29.72
C ASP A 37 42.96 -2.63 -30.06
N GLU A 38 43.52 -1.43 -29.86
CA GLU A 38 44.96 -1.20 -30.03
C GLU A 38 45.79 -2.04 -29.04
N LYS A 39 45.36 -2.09 -27.78
CA LYS A 39 46.03 -2.87 -26.72
C LYS A 39 45.98 -4.37 -27.04
N LEU A 40 44.84 -4.90 -27.47
CA LEU A 40 44.68 -6.30 -27.87
C LEU A 40 45.52 -6.65 -29.11
N ALA A 41 45.54 -5.80 -30.13
CA ALA A 41 46.35 -5.98 -31.33
C ALA A 41 47.85 -5.98 -31.02
N ARG A 42 48.29 -5.17 -30.04
CA ARG A 42 49.68 -5.14 -29.56
C ARG A 42 50.03 -6.43 -28.82
N ILE A 43 49.17 -6.89 -27.92
CA ILE A 43 49.36 -8.14 -27.14
C ILE A 43 49.40 -9.37 -28.06
N ALA A 44 48.59 -9.37 -29.13
CA ALA A 44 48.58 -10.47 -30.08
C ALA A 44 49.94 -10.70 -30.79
N LYS A 45 50.76 -9.64 -30.93
CA LYS A 45 52.07 -9.65 -31.61
C LYS A 45 53.27 -9.88 -30.68
N MET A 46 53.06 -10.06 -29.37
CA MET A 46 54.13 -10.27 -28.39
C MET A 46 54.59 -11.75 -28.33
N ASN A 47 55.79 -11.97 -27.81
CA ASN A 47 56.27 -13.33 -27.48
C ASN A 47 55.47 -13.92 -26.29
N ASP A 48 55.46 -15.25 -26.14
CA ASP A 48 54.55 -15.94 -25.21
C ASP A 48 54.72 -15.53 -23.73
N VAL A 49 55.94 -15.17 -23.32
CA VAL A 49 56.24 -14.79 -21.93
C VAL A 49 55.72 -13.38 -21.61
N GLU A 50 55.96 -12.42 -22.50
CA GLU A 50 55.45 -11.04 -22.36
C GLU A 50 53.94 -10.98 -22.56
N LYS A 51 53.42 -11.75 -23.52
CA LYS A 51 52.00 -11.88 -23.81
C LYS A 51 51.21 -12.37 -22.60
N GLY A 52 51.71 -13.38 -21.88
CA GLY A 52 51.05 -13.89 -20.67
C GLY A 52 50.96 -12.85 -19.54
N LYS A 53 51.97 -11.97 -19.40
CA LYS A 53 51.99 -10.91 -18.38
C LYS A 53 51.01 -9.78 -18.71
N GLU A 54 50.97 -9.35 -19.97
CA GLU A 54 50.05 -8.31 -20.42
C GLU A 54 48.60 -8.77 -20.43
N ILE A 55 48.32 -10.02 -20.79
CA ILE A 55 46.97 -10.59 -20.70
C ILE A 55 46.43 -10.53 -19.27
N LYS A 56 47.27 -10.86 -18.27
CA LYS A 56 46.86 -10.77 -16.85
C LYS A 56 46.57 -9.33 -16.43
N CYS A 57 47.40 -8.36 -16.86
CA CYS A 57 47.18 -6.95 -16.56
C CYS A 57 45.89 -6.43 -17.22
N LEU A 58 45.66 -6.81 -18.48
CA LEU A 58 44.44 -6.47 -19.21
C LEU A 58 43.19 -7.04 -18.53
N LEU A 59 43.19 -8.32 -18.15
CA LEU A 59 42.06 -8.94 -17.47
C LEU A 59 41.80 -8.32 -16.10
N TYR A 60 42.84 -7.90 -15.38
CA TYR A 60 42.71 -7.17 -14.13
C TYR A 60 42.08 -5.77 -14.33
N ASP A 61 42.55 -5.00 -15.31
CA ASP A 61 42.00 -3.69 -15.68
C ASP A 61 40.51 -3.79 -16.03
N ILE A 62 40.15 -4.82 -16.82
CA ILE A 62 38.78 -5.12 -17.24
C ILE A 62 37.92 -5.52 -16.04
N ALA A 63 38.42 -6.41 -15.18
CA ALA A 63 37.67 -6.89 -14.02
C ALA A 63 37.34 -5.76 -13.03
N ILE A 64 38.20 -4.73 -12.96
CA ILE A 64 38.06 -3.60 -12.04
C ILE A 64 37.20 -2.47 -12.60
N ASN A 65 37.42 -2.09 -13.86
CA ASN A 65 36.90 -0.84 -14.42
C ASN A 65 35.68 -1.05 -15.32
N LEU A 66 35.37 -2.28 -15.72
CA LEU A 66 34.28 -2.57 -16.65
C LEU A 66 33.25 -3.50 -16.02
N ASP A 67 31.98 -3.21 -16.29
CA ASP A 67 30.84 -4.04 -15.93
C ASP A 67 29.82 -4.10 -17.08
N GLY A 68 28.71 -4.81 -16.83
CA GLY A 68 27.59 -4.91 -17.76
C GLY A 68 27.99 -5.25 -19.21
N VAL A 69 27.55 -4.40 -20.14
CA VAL A 69 27.62 -4.61 -21.60
C VAL A 69 29.05 -4.44 -22.15
N GLU A 70 29.83 -3.51 -21.59
CA GLU A 70 31.19 -3.22 -22.05
C GLU A 70 32.12 -4.40 -21.79
N LEU A 71 32.01 -4.97 -20.58
CA LEU A 71 32.70 -6.19 -20.20
C LEU A 71 32.44 -7.33 -21.18
N GLU A 72 31.19 -7.48 -21.62
CA GLU A 72 30.79 -8.57 -22.50
C GLU A 72 31.32 -8.40 -23.94
N ILE A 73 31.30 -7.18 -24.46
CA ILE A 73 31.86 -6.85 -25.78
C ILE A 73 33.35 -7.18 -25.81
N ILE A 74 34.08 -6.72 -24.80
CA ILE A 74 35.52 -6.93 -24.68
C ILE A 74 35.86 -8.39 -24.45
N ARG A 75 35.06 -9.11 -23.64
CA ARG A 75 35.21 -10.56 -23.44
C ARG A 75 35.16 -11.31 -24.77
N LYS A 76 34.19 -10.99 -25.62
CA LYS A 76 34.07 -11.61 -26.96
C LYS A 76 35.30 -11.31 -27.83
N LYS A 77 35.84 -10.08 -27.76
CA LYS A 77 37.06 -9.68 -28.49
C LYS A 77 38.31 -10.42 -28.00
N ILE A 78 38.50 -10.59 -26.69
CA ILE A 78 39.61 -11.35 -26.10
C ILE A 78 39.58 -12.81 -26.55
N ILE A 79 38.40 -13.44 -26.52
CA ILE A 79 38.24 -14.83 -26.98
C ILE A 79 38.67 -14.96 -28.44
N TYR A 80 38.22 -14.03 -29.29
CA TYR A 80 38.49 -14.07 -30.74
C TYR A 80 39.95 -13.75 -31.08
N GLN A 81 40.53 -12.70 -30.50
CA GLN A 81 41.85 -12.19 -30.88
C GLN A 81 43.01 -12.85 -30.13
N LEU A 82 42.77 -13.34 -28.90
CA LEU A 82 43.79 -13.94 -28.05
C LEU A 82 43.59 -15.46 -27.85
N GLY A 83 42.50 -16.03 -28.38
CA GLY A 83 42.27 -17.49 -28.37
C GLY A 83 42.01 -18.08 -26.99
N MET A 84 41.61 -17.25 -26.02
CA MET A 84 41.38 -17.68 -24.64
C MET A 84 40.01 -18.33 -24.46
N SER A 85 39.93 -19.35 -23.60
CA SER A 85 38.64 -19.97 -23.28
C SER A 85 37.79 -19.04 -22.39
N SER A 86 36.48 -19.00 -22.67
CA SER A 86 35.52 -18.22 -21.88
C SER A 86 35.56 -18.60 -20.38
N LYS A 87 35.80 -19.89 -20.08
CA LYS A 87 35.92 -20.39 -18.70
C LYS A 87 37.09 -19.74 -17.96
N VAL A 88 38.26 -19.69 -18.57
CA VAL A 88 39.47 -19.10 -17.97
C VAL A 88 39.31 -17.59 -17.74
N ILE A 89 38.68 -16.89 -18.69
CA ILE A 89 38.40 -15.45 -18.54
C ILE A 89 37.43 -15.21 -17.37
N ASN A 90 36.37 -16.00 -17.26
CA ASN A 90 35.38 -15.86 -16.19
C ASN A 90 35.98 -16.18 -14.82
N GLU A 91 36.77 -17.25 -14.70
CA GLU A 91 37.49 -17.58 -13.47
C GLU A 91 38.44 -16.45 -13.05
N TYR A 92 39.19 -15.88 -14.01
CA TYR A 92 40.14 -14.81 -13.72
C TYR A 92 39.44 -13.50 -13.31
N ILE A 93 38.36 -13.11 -14.00
CA ILE A 93 37.57 -11.92 -13.63
C ILE A 93 36.92 -12.12 -12.27
N TYR A 94 36.39 -13.31 -12.00
CA TYR A 94 35.80 -13.66 -10.71
C TYR A 94 36.84 -13.55 -9.58
N ASP A 95 38.03 -14.13 -9.77
CA ASP A 95 39.11 -14.08 -8.80
C ASP A 95 39.62 -12.65 -8.57
N CYS A 96 39.76 -11.86 -9.64
CA CYS A 96 40.15 -10.45 -9.54
C CYS A 96 39.11 -9.61 -8.79
N ARG A 97 37.81 -9.87 -8.98
CA ARG A 97 36.74 -9.18 -8.27
C ARG A 97 36.61 -9.62 -6.81
N LYS A 98 36.86 -10.90 -6.53
CA LYS A 98 36.89 -11.47 -5.18
C LYS A 98 38.08 -10.97 -4.36
N HIS A 99 39.23 -10.79 -4.99
CA HIS A 99 40.46 -10.27 -4.38
C HIS A 99 40.71 -8.80 -4.69
N LYS A 100 39.68 -8.08 -5.15
CA LYS A 100 39.79 -6.63 -5.38
C LYS A 100 40.28 -6.04 -4.05
N PRO A 101 41.49 -5.47 -3.98
CA PRO A 101 41.86 -4.70 -2.81
C PRO A 101 40.76 -3.65 -2.73
N LYS A 102 40.03 -3.60 -1.60
CA LYS A 102 39.27 -2.39 -1.28
C LYS A 102 40.30 -1.29 -1.39
N THR A 103 40.24 -0.48 -2.45
CA THR A 103 40.94 0.78 -2.47
C THR A 103 40.25 1.63 -1.43
N ASP A 104 40.57 1.37 -0.17
CA ASP A 104 40.38 2.31 0.93
C ASP A 104 41.41 3.42 0.67
N LYS A 105 41.23 4.18 -0.42
CA LYS A 105 41.35 5.61 -0.23
C LYS A 105 40.21 5.87 0.74
N GLU A 106 40.53 6.03 2.02
CA GLU A 106 39.63 6.66 2.98
C GLU A 106 39.29 8.01 2.37
N ILE A 107 38.26 8.04 1.51
CA ILE A 107 37.54 9.26 1.20
C ILE A 107 37.00 9.63 2.57
N PRO A 108 37.44 10.74 3.18
CA PRO A 108 37.00 11.07 4.53
C PRO A 108 35.49 11.03 4.54
N ALA A 109 34.95 10.06 5.28
CA ALA A 109 33.53 9.89 5.46
C ALA A 109 33.08 11.12 6.24
N HIS A 110 32.55 12.10 5.53
CA HIS A 110 31.94 13.24 6.18
C HIS A 110 30.55 12.81 6.65
N ILE A 111 30.22 13.18 7.88
CA ILE A 111 28.86 13.01 8.38
C ILE A 111 27.99 13.95 7.55
N VAL A 112 27.05 13.38 6.79
CA VAL A 112 26.00 14.14 6.13
C VAL A 112 24.95 14.45 7.18
N TRP A 113 24.86 15.71 7.60
CA TRP A 113 23.87 16.18 8.58
C TRP A 113 22.47 16.37 7.98
N GLU A 114 22.38 16.42 6.65
CA GLU A 114 21.09 16.44 5.95
C GLU A 114 20.59 15.00 5.78
N GLU A 115 19.59 14.63 6.57
CA GLU A 115 19.05 13.26 6.57
C GLU A 115 18.39 12.93 5.22
N PRO A 116 18.88 11.93 4.49
CA PRO A 116 18.28 11.53 3.24
C PRO A 116 16.94 10.84 3.51
N ARG A 117 15.97 11.03 2.61
CA ARG A 117 14.63 10.50 2.81
C ARG A 117 14.53 9.04 2.38
N ILE A 118 13.84 8.25 3.18
CA ILE A 118 13.52 6.87 2.84
C ILE A 118 12.45 6.89 1.73
N PHE A 119 12.76 6.24 0.62
CA PHE A 119 11.89 6.09 -0.54
C PHE A 119 11.30 4.69 -0.58
N CYS A 120 9.99 4.58 -0.79
CA CYS A 120 9.32 3.33 -1.10
C CYS A 120 9.23 3.13 -2.62
N PRO A 121 9.89 2.10 -3.20
CA PRO A 121 9.94 1.91 -4.65
C PRO A 121 8.59 1.90 -5.37
N ALA A 122 7.57 1.25 -4.82
CA ALA A 122 6.31 1.12 -5.54
C ALA A 122 5.56 2.44 -5.72
N LEU A 123 5.44 3.20 -4.63
CA LEU A 123 4.69 4.46 -4.57
C LEU A 123 5.16 5.26 -3.35
N ASP A 124 5.54 6.51 -3.59
CA ASP A 124 5.88 7.45 -2.51
C ASP A 124 5.53 8.90 -2.86
N PHE A 125 5.41 9.74 -1.84
CA PHE A 125 5.13 11.17 -1.98
C PHE A 125 6.16 11.97 -1.19
N ILE A 126 7.11 12.58 -1.89
CA ILE A 126 8.22 13.30 -1.27
C ILE A 126 8.28 14.70 -1.87
N ASN A 127 8.34 15.73 -1.02
CA ASN A 127 8.45 17.14 -1.44
C ASN A 127 7.42 17.50 -2.53
N GLU A 128 6.14 17.24 -2.26
CA GLU A 128 5.02 17.50 -3.18
C GLU A 128 5.12 16.76 -4.53
N THR A 129 6.01 15.79 -4.66
CA THR A 129 6.16 14.97 -5.86
C THR A 129 5.71 13.56 -5.55
N ALA A 130 4.73 13.06 -6.31
CA ALA A 130 4.42 11.64 -6.37
C ALA A 130 5.44 10.90 -7.24
N TYR A 131 5.85 9.71 -6.80
CA TYR A 131 6.76 8.83 -7.52
C TYR A 131 6.13 7.45 -7.61
N VAL A 132 6.14 6.86 -8.82
CA VAL A 132 5.69 5.49 -9.07
C VAL A 132 6.79 4.77 -9.82
N THR A 133 7.23 3.62 -9.34
CA THR A 133 8.16 2.79 -10.12
C THR A 133 7.39 1.76 -10.94
N ILE A 134 7.73 1.69 -12.22
CA ILE A 134 7.17 0.76 -13.19
C ILE A 134 8.30 -0.05 -13.83
N THR A 135 8.00 -1.28 -14.22
CA THR A 135 8.92 -2.09 -15.03
C THR A 135 8.76 -1.71 -16.50
N LEU A 136 9.82 -1.20 -17.11
CA LEU A 136 9.92 -0.90 -18.54
C LEU A 136 10.89 -1.87 -19.21
N TYR A 137 10.78 -2.00 -20.53
CA TYR A 137 11.67 -2.84 -21.32
C TYR A 137 12.70 -1.98 -22.04
N LYS A 138 13.98 -2.34 -21.90
CA LYS A 138 15.08 -1.76 -22.66
C LYS A 138 15.52 -2.76 -23.72
N GLU A 139 15.49 -2.35 -24.99
CA GLU A 139 16.05 -3.14 -26.08
C GLU A 139 17.56 -2.88 -26.21
N VAL A 140 18.36 -3.94 -26.23
CA VAL A 140 19.80 -3.89 -26.51
C VAL A 140 20.12 -4.98 -27.52
N LYS A 141 20.49 -4.59 -28.75
CA LYS A 141 20.86 -5.51 -29.84
C LYS A 141 19.77 -6.57 -30.14
N GLY A 142 18.49 -6.19 -30.07
CA GLY A 142 17.35 -7.08 -30.33
C GLY A 142 16.93 -7.93 -29.13
N GLU A 143 17.60 -7.83 -27.98
CA GLU A 143 17.19 -8.47 -26.72
C GLU A 143 16.52 -7.45 -25.80
N TYR A 144 15.42 -7.86 -25.14
CA TYR A 144 14.66 -7.01 -24.22
C TYR A 144 15.02 -7.32 -22.76
N PHE A 145 15.30 -6.28 -22.00
CA PHE A 145 15.62 -6.36 -20.57
C PHE A 145 14.59 -5.60 -19.76
N GLU A 146 14.04 -6.23 -18.72
CA GLU A 146 13.18 -5.56 -17.74
C GLU A 146 14.02 -4.68 -16.83
N VAL A 147 13.65 -3.41 -16.74
CA VAL A 147 14.36 -2.41 -15.94
C VAL A 147 13.32 -1.56 -15.18
N PRO A 148 13.47 -1.40 -13.86
CA PRO A 148 12.60 -0.54 -13.07
C PRO A 148 12.92 0.94 -13.34
N TYR A 149 11.91 1.72 -13.73
CA TYR A 149 11.97 3.17 -13.92
C TYR A 149 11.00 3.87 -12.99
N VAL A 150 11.48 4.92 -12.34
CA VAL A 150 10.68 5.83 -11.52
C VAL A 150 10.09 6.89 -12.43
N ILE A 151 8.76 7.02 -12.41
CA ILE A 151 8.01 8.10 -13.03
C ILE A 151 7.59 9.05 -11.92
N ALA A 152 7.95 10.32 -12.06
CA ALA A 152 7.60 11.37 -11.11
C ALA A 152 6.47 12.25 -11.66
N SER A 153 5.62 12.77 -10.77
CA SER A 153 4.53 13.71 -11.10
C SER A 153 5.01 15.00 -11.79
N ASN A 154 6.28 15.40 -11.60
CA ASN A 154 6.92 16.49 -12.32
C ASN A 154 7.37 16.10 -13.76
N ARG A 155 6.95 14.92 -14.23
CA ARG A 155 7.22 14.34 -15.57
C ARG A 155 8.67 13.91 -15.79
N GLU A 156 9.47 13.76 -14.74
CA GLU A 156 10.75 13.06 -14.84
C GLU A 156 10.57 11.54 -14.94
N CYS A 157 11.47 10.90 -15.69
CA CYS A 157 11.58 9.45 -15.81
C CYS A 157 13.06 9.07 -15.66
N PHE A 158 13.38 8.23 -14.68
CA PHE A 158 14.76 7.85 -14.41
C PHE A 158 14.84 6.41 -13.86
N PRO A 159 15.95 5.69 -14.07
CA PRO A 159 16.06 4.30 -13.62
C PRO A 159 16.18 4.22 -12.09
N LEU A 160 15.59 3.19 -11.49
CA LEU A 160 15.71 2.92 -10.05
C LEU A 160 17.10 2.32 -9.74
N THR A 161 18.12 3.18 -9.67
CA THR A 161 19.49 2.81 -9.28
C THR A 161 19.91 3.54 -8.00
N LYS A 162 20.84 2.96 -7.23
CA LYS A 162 21.38 3.62 -6.02
C LYS A 162 21.98 4.98 -6.32
N GLU A 163 22.72 5.09 -7.42
CA GLU A 163 23.36 6.34 -7.84
C GLU A 163 22.33 7.43 -8.11
N GLU A 164 21.28 7.12 -8.87
CA GLU A 164 20.27 8.09 -9.25
C GLU A 164 19.42 8.55 -8.05
N MET A 165 19.15 7.62 -7.13
CA MET A 165 18.44 7.90 -5.88
C MET A 165 19.29 8.77 -4.94
N TYR A 166 20.59 8.49 -4.82
CA TYR A 166 21.50 9.32 -4.00
C TYR A 166 21.67 10.73 -4.54
N LYS A 167 21.73 10.93 -5.87
CA LYS A 167 21.73 12.27 -6.47
C LYS A 167 20.50 13.09 -6.05
N ARG A 168 19.37 12.41 -5.81
CA ARG A 168 18.10 13.01 -5.34
C ARG A 168 17.97 13.04 -3.82
N LYS A 169 19.02 12.67 -3.08
CA LYS A 169 19.01 12.52 -1.61
C LYS A 169 17.94 11.55 -1.10
N LEU A 170 17.67 10.52 -1.90
CA LEU A 170 16.72 9.44 -1.59
C LEU A 170 17.49 8.14 -1.31
N ILE A 171 17.01 7.39 -0.33
CA ILE A 171 17.48 6.02 -0.04
C ILE A 171 16.29 5.10 -0.12
N TYR A 172 16.27 4.21 -1.11
CA TYR A 172 15.18 3.25 -1.16
C TYR A 172 15.38 2.14 -0.13
N SER A 173 14.30 1.79 0.59
CA SER A 173 14.27 0.66 1.52
C SER A 173 13.55 -0.54 0.89
N GLY A 174 14.02 -1.76 1.15
CA GLY A 174 13.29 -2.99 0.79
C GLY A 174 13.76 -3.68 -0.49
N SER A 175 12.92 -4.58 -0.99
CA SER A 175 13.18 -5.36 -2.22
C SER A 175 13.05 -4.47 -3.45
N THR A 176 13.94 -4.62 -4.43
CA THR A 176 13.82 -4.02 -5.76
C THR A 176 12.98 -4.88 -6.72
N TYR A 177 12.46 -6.02 -6.26
CA TYR A 177 11.53 -6.82 -7.04
C TYR A 177 10.18 -6.10 -7.10
N LEU A 178 9.90 -5.54 -8.27
CA LEU A 178 8.63 -4.91 -8.60
C LEU A 178 7.87 -5.85 -9.54
N PRO A 179 6.56 -6.06 -9.31
CA PRO A 179 5.76 -6.91 -10.17
C PRO A 179 5.48 -6.25 -11.53
N GLU A 180 4.72 -6.95 -12.36
CA GLU A 180 4.31 -6.51 -13.70
C GLU A 180 3.68 -5.11 -13.66
N SER A 181 4.12 -4.23 -14.56
CA SER A 181 3.59 -2.87 -14.65
C SER A 181 2.10 -2.89 -15.01
N ARG A 182 1.29 -2.22 -14.19
CA ARG A 182 -0.16 -2.07 -14.42
C ARG A 182 -0.53 -0.78 -15.16
N TRP A 183 0.45 0.07 -15.44
CA TRP A 183 0.32 1.30 -16.22
C TRP A 183 0.93 1.08 -17.60
N LYS A 184 0.15 1.26 -18.68
CA LYS A 184 0.61 0.98 -20.04
C LYS A 184 1.62 2.01 -20.53
N SER A 185 2.65 1.53 -21.21
CA SER A 185 3.74 2.34 -21.78
C SER A 185 3.23 3.47 -22.67
N GLU A 186 2.16 3.28 -23.46
CA GLU A 186 1.62 4.36 -24.29
C GLU A 186 1.05 5.50 -23.42
N SER A 187 0.39 5.18 -22.30
CA SER A 187 -0.14 6.17 -21.36
C SER A 187 0.97 6.91 -20.62
N ILE A 188 2.03 6.20 -20.23
CA ILE A 188 3.22 6.81 -19.62
C ILE A 188 3.90 7.77 -20.58
N GLN A 189 4.09 7.38 -21.85
CA GLN A 189 4.71 8.24 -22.85
C GLN A 189 3.90 9.52 -23.07
N LYS A 190 2.58 9.42 -23.16
CA LYS A 190 1.70 10.59 -23.24
C LYS A 190 1.86 11.49 -22.02
N PHE A 191 1.88 10.92 -20.82
CA PHE A 191 2.13 11.67 -19.59
C PHE A 191 3.50 12.37 -19.60
N LEU A 192 4.58 11.69 -19.96
CA LEU A 192 5.91 12.31 -19.97
C LEU A 192 6.00 13.46 -20.98
N LYS A 193 5.24 13.40 -22.08
CA LYS A 193 5.18 14.43 -23.12
C LYS A 193 4.14 15.53 -22.89
N ASN A 194 3.32 15.42 -21.85
CA ASN A 194 2.17 16.30 -21.62
C ASN A 194 1.11 16.23 -22.75
N GLU A 195 0.87 15.02 -23.26
CA GLU A 195 -0.05 14.67 -24.35
C GLU A 195 -1.21 13.76 -23.88
N GLU A 196 -1.36 13.55 -22.57
CA GLU A 196 -2.40 12.67 -22.01
C GLU A 196 -3.82 13.23 -22.09
N GLY A 197 -3.96 14.53 -22.37
CA GLY A 197 -5.24 15.23 -22.36
C GLY A 197 -5.72 15.64 -20.96
N GLU A 198 -6.90 16.26 -20.92
CA GLU A 198 -7.59 16.55 -19.67
C GLU A 198 -8.24 15.27 -19.13
N ILE A 199 -8.14 15.07 -17.80
CA ILE A 199 -8.62 13.85 -17.16
C ILE A 199 -9.64 14.27 -16.13
N ASN A 200 -10.89 13.87 -16.35
CA ASN A 200 -11.98 14.17 -15.45
C ASN A 200 -12.10 13.05 -14.40
N ALA A 201 -11.75 13.36 -13.15
CA ALA A 201 -11.81 12.39 -12.05
C ALA A 201 -13.22 11.81 -11.83
N TYR A 202 -14.26 12.65 -11.99
CA TYR A 202 -15.65 12.22 -11.85
C TYR A 202 -16.08 11.26 -12.97
N GLN A 203 -15.57 11.45 -14.18
CA GLN A 203 -15.79 10.51 -15.27
C GLN A 203 -15.16 9.14 -14.96
N VAL A 204 -13.91 9.13 -14.48
CA VAL A 204 -13.22 7.88 -14.11
C VAL A 204 -13.97 7.15 -12.99
N PHE A 205 -14.47 7.90 -11.99
CA PHE A 205 -15.34 7.36 -10.95
C PHE A 205 -16.61 6.70 -11.54
N ASN A 206 -17.30 7.37 -12.45
CA ASN A 206 -18.49 6.82 -13.10
C ASN A 206 -18.18 5.59 -13.97
N GLU A 207 -17.05 5.58 -14.67
CA GLU A 207 -16.61 4.41 -15.45
C GLU A 207 -16.43 3.18 -14.54
N ILE A 208 -15.81 3.36 -13.37
CA ILE A 208 -15.66 2.28 -12.38
C ILE A 208 -17.03 1.85 -11.84
N LYS A 209 -17.88 2.82 -11.48
CA LYS A 209 -19.24 2.60 -10.96
C LYS A 209 -20.10 1.78 -11.92
N GLU A 210 -20.10 2.14 -13.20
CA GLU A 210 -20.84 1.42 -14.24
C GLU A 210 -20.27 0.02 -14.49
N LEU A 211 -18.95 -0.17 -14.40
CA LEU A 211 -18.35 -1.50 -14.44
C LEU A 211 -18.81 -2.34 -13.22
N TYR A 212 -18.87 -1.77 -12.01
CA TYR A 212 -19.45 -2.50 -10.88
C TYR A 212 -20.91 -2.89 -11.12
N LYS A 213 -21.76 -1.99 -11.61
CA LYS A 213 -23.16 -2.31 -11.97
C LYS A 213 -23.27 -3.39 -13.05
N GLN A 214 -22.31 -3.45 -13.97
CA GLN A 214 -22.25 -4.48 -15.00
C GLN A 214 -22.02 -5.88 -14.41
N TYR A 215 -21.21 -6.00 -13.35
CA TYR A 215 -20.70 -7.28 -12.86
C TYR A 215 -21.26 -7.69 -11.50
N MET A 216 -21.80 -6.74 -10.72
CA MET A 216 -22.27 -6.93 -9.35
C MET A 216 -23.72 -6.46 -9.20
N ASP A 217 -24.50 -7.24 -8.44
CA ASP A 217 -25.88 -6.95 -8.06
C ASP A 217 -25.89 -6.66 -6.54
N PHE A 218 -25.60 -5.42 -6.16
CA PHE A 218 -25.58 -5.01 -4.75
C PHE A 218 -26.99 -4.57 -4.35
N GLU A 219 -27.52 -5.14 -3.27
CA GLU A 219 -28.80 -4.73 -2.68
C GLU A 219 -28.77 -3.27 -2.23
N GLU A 220 -27.65 -2.85 -1.64
CA GLU A 220 -27.39 -1.47 -1.27
C GLU A 220 -26.68 -0.74 -2.41
N THR A 221 -27.40 0.13 -3.12
CA THR A 221 -26.89 0.83 -4.31
C THR A 221 -25.70 1.75 -4.03
N ALA A 222 -25.61 2.31 -2.82
CA ALA A 222 -24.46 3.11 -2.40
C ALA A 222 -23.13 2.33 -2.42
N LEU A 223 -23.16 0.98 -2.43
CA LEU A 223 -21.95 0.17 -2.54
C LEU A 223 -21.25 0.32 -3.91
N TYR A 224 -21.99 0.65 -4.97
CA TYR A 224 -21.39 0.93 -6.29
C TYR A 224 -20.45 2.15 -6.22
N ASP A 225 -20.90 3.20 -5.57
CA ASP A 225 -20.15 4.43 -5.32
C ASP A 225 -18.98 4.16 -4.36
N PHE A 226 -19.25 3.45 -3.26
CA PHE A 226 -18.26 3.11 -2.25
C PHE A 226 -17.07 2.33 -2.82
N PHE A 227 -17.30 1.24 -3.56
CA PHE A 227 -16.19 0.46 -4.13
C PHE A 227 -15.41 1.25 -5.18
N SER A 228 -16.08 2.14 -5.93
CA SER A 228 -15.43 3.01 -6.90
C SER A 228 -14.49 4.01 -6.22
N ILE A 229 -14.97 4.66 -5.15
CA ILE A 229 -14.19 5.56 -4.29
C ILE A 229 -13.03 4.82 -3.61
N TRP A 230 -13.31 3.62 -3.07
CA TRP A 230 -12.30 2.79 -2.42
C TRP A 230 -11.17 2.44 -3.41
N CYS A 231 -11.51 2.06 -4.65
CA CYS A 231 -10.52 1.78 -5.69
C CYS A 231 -9.67 3.02 -6.03
N ILE A 232 -10.28 4.20 -6.20
CA ILE A 232 -9.55 5.45 -6.44
C ILE A 232 -8.63 5.76 -5.25
N GLY A 233 -9.17 5.67 -4.03
CA GLY A 233 -8.45 5.93 -2.78
C GLY A 233 -7.20 5.07 -2.59
N THR A 234 -7.19 3.84 -3.14
CA THR A 234 -5.99 2.97 -3.05
C THR A 234 -4.75 3.55 -3.73
N TYR A 235 -4.89 4.43 -4.73
CA TYR A 235 -3.74 5.10 -5.37
C TYR A 235 -3.15 6.20 -4.48
N PHE A 236 -3.94 6.71 -3.54
CA PHE A 236 -3.56 7.80 -2.64
C PHE A 236 -3.34 7.33 -1.20
N HIS A 237 -3.54 6.04 -0.90
CA HIS A 237 -3.50 5.52 0.47
C HIS A 237 -2.24 5.89 1.29
N PRO A 238 -1.03 6.02 0.73
CA PRO A 238 0.13 6.44 1.51
C PRO A 238 0.06 7.89 2.03
N LEU A 239 -0.83 8.73 1.48
CA LEU A 239 -1.10 10.08 1.97
C LEU A 239 -2.00 10.09 3.21
N PHE A 240 -2.72 8.99 3.47
CA PHE A 240 -3.68 8.90 4.57
C PHE A 240 -3.03 8.23 5.79
N SER A 241 -3.44 8.64 7.00
CA SER A 241 -2.98 7.98 8.24
C SER A 241 -3.57 6.59 8.40
N SER A 242 -4.74 6.33 7.81
CA SER A 242 -5.44 5.07 7.81
C SER A 242 -6.25 4.91 6.53
N PHE A 243 -6.51 3.66 6.14
CA PHE A 243 -7.38 3.33 5.02
C PHE A 243 -8.27 2.14 5.40
N PRO A 244 -9.59 2.21 5.15
CA PRO A 244 -10.51 1.21 5.67
C PRO A 244 -10.31 -0.13 4.96
N TYR A 245 -10.28 -1.18 5.77
CA TYR A 245 -10.48 -2.52 5.26
C TYR A 245 -11.95 -2.75 4.93
N CYS A 246 -12.22 -3.59 3.94
CA CYS A 246 -13.57 -4.04 3.65
C CYS A 246 -13.70 -5.52 3.99
N PHE A 247 -14.81 -5.89 4.62
CA PHE A 247 -15.12 -7.27 4.92
C PHE A 247 -16.39 -7.69 4.21
N LEU A 248 -16.26 -8.59 3.23
CA LEU A 248 -17.37 -9.14 2.46
C LEU A 248 -17.94 -10.36 3.21
N SER A 249 -19.14 -10.20 3.75
CA SER A 249 -19.90 -11.26 4.40
C SER A 249 -21.05 -11.73 3.50
N GLY A 250 -21.66 -12.86 3.84
CA GLY A 250 -22.86 -13.35 3.17
C GLY A 250 -22.83 -14.84 2.87
N THR A 251 -23.97 -15.37 2.43
CA THR A 251 -24.15 -16.80 2.15
C THR A 251 -23.25 -17.32 1.02
N ARG A 252 -23.13 -18.64 0.90
CA ARG A 252 -22.43 -19.26 -0.23
C ARG A 252 -23.07 -18.80 -1.56
N GLU A 253 -22.23 -18.57 -2.57
CA GLU A 253 -22.63 -18.06 -3.90
C GLU A 253 -23.22 -16.64 -3.91
N SER A 254 -22.95 -15.81 -2.89
CA SER A 254 -23.32 -14.39 -2.89
C SER A 254 -22.42 -13.48 -3.75
N GLY A 255 -21.45 -14.03 -4.48
CA GLY A 255 -20.58 -13.25 -5.38
C GLY A 255 -19.35 -12.58 -4.73
N LYS A 256 -19.00 -12.92 -3.48
CA LYS A 256 -17.83 -12.37 -2.76
C LYS A 256 -16.52 -12.48 -3.56
N SER A 257 -16.17 -13.68 -4.02
CA SER A 257 -14.97 -13.93 -4.83
C SER A 257 -14.98 -13.13 -6.14
N LYS A 258 -16.16 -12.93 -6.74
CA LYS A 258 -16.32 -12.12 -7.95
C LYS A 258 -16.07 -10.63 -7.65
N CYS A 259 -16.58 -10.13 -6.53
CA CYS A 259 -16.34 -8.76 -6.06
C CYS A 259 -14.85 -8.51 -5.81
N LEU A 260 -14.15 -9.44 -5.13
CA LEU A 260 -12.70 -9.38 -4.93
C LEU A 260 -11.94 -9.36 -6.26
N LYS A 261 -12.28 -10.25 -7.19
CA LYS A 261 -11.68 -10.31 -8.53
C LYS A 261 -11.88 -9.01 -9.30
N LEU A 262 -13.09 -8.44 -9.27
CA LEU A 262 -13.40 -7.17 -9.94
C LEU A 262 -12.62 -6.01 -9.32
N THR A 263 -12.65 -5.89 -8.00
CA THR A 263 -11.93 -4.85 -7.23
C THR A 263 -10.43 -4.91 -7.51
N SER A 264 -9.86 -6.12 -7.64
CA SER A 264 -8.45 -6.29 -7.99
C SER A 264 -8.08 -5.70 -9.36
N ARG A 265 -9.05 -5.47 -10.27
CA ARG A 265 -8.79 -4.89 -11.59
C ARG A 265 -8.50 -3.40 -11.54
N PHE A 266 -9.01 -2.70 -10.52
CA PHE A 266 -8.93 -1.24 -10.40
C PHE A 266 -7.97 -0.81 -9.31
N ALA A 267 -7.99 -1.46 -8.15
CA ALA A 267 -7.19 -1.07 -7.00
C ALA A 267 -5.67 -1.11 -7.27
N PHE A 268 -4.95 -0.19 -6.63
CA PHE A 268 -3.51 0.02 -6.80
C PHE A 268 -2.74 -1.26 -6.49
N ASN A 269 -1.98 -1.75 -7.48
CA ASN A 269 -1.10 -2.90 -7.37
C ASN A 269 -1.74 -4.10 -6.67
N ALA A 270 -3.04 -4.28 -6.95
CA ALA A 270 -3.85 -5.23 -6.22
C ALA A 270 -3.51 -6.69 -6.55
N GLU A 271 -3.52 -7.51 -5.51
CA GLU A 271 -3.25 -8.96 -5.54
C GLU A 271 -4.51 -9.70 -5.11
N PHE A 272 -4.97 -10.65 -5.93
CA PHE A 272 -6.07 -11.54 -5.58
C PHE A 272 -5.54 -12.91 -5.19
N THR A 273 -5.82 -13.34 -3.97
CA THR A 273 -5.28 -14.59 -3.43
C THR A 273 -6.28 -15.28 -2.50
N ALA A 274 -6.32 -16.61 -2.55
CA ALA A 274 -7.06 -17.43 -1.60
C ALA A 274 -6.22 -17.83 -0.37
N SER A 275 -4.90 -17.68 -0.42
CA SER A 275 -4.03 -17.98 0.72
C SER A 275 -2.77 -17.12 0.71
N LEU A 276 -2.42 -16.55 1.87
CA LEU A 276 -1.23 -15.72 2.00
C LEU A 276 -0.54 -16.04 3.33
N SER A 277 0.75 -16.37 3.28
CA SER A 277 1.53 -16.53 4.50
C SER A 277 1.74 -15.17 5.18
N THR A 278 1.97 -15.15 6.50
CA THR A 278 2.32 -13.92 7.24
C THR A 278 3.52 -13.21 6.61
N ALA A 279 4.55 -13.98 6.25
CA ALA A 279 5.76 -13.48 5.61
C ALA A 279 5.49 -12.86 4.23
N SER A 280 4.68 -13.53 3.41
CA SER A 280 4.29 -13.02 2.09
C SER A 280 3.52 -11.71 2.21
N THR A 281 2.65 -11.60 3.22
CA THR A 281 1.77 -10.43 3.44
C THR A 281 2.57 -9.13 3.61
N PHE A 282 3.49 -9.07 4.58
CA PHE A 282 4.24 -7.83 4.80
C PHE A 282 5.33 -7.60 3.74
N ARG A 283 5.84 -8.66 3.09
CA ARG A 283 6.86 -8.51 2.03
C ARG A 283 6.28 -7.91 0.76
N ILE A 284 5.08 -8.35 0.34
CA ILE A 284 4.44 -7.81 -0.86
C ILE A 284 3.94 -6.37 -0.62
N VAL A 285 3.45 -6.08 0.59
CA VAL A 285 3.07 -4.72 0.98
C VAL A 285 4.28 -3.78 1.00
N GLU A 286 5.40 -4.19 1.60
CA GLU A 286 6.63 -3.40 1.62
C GLU A 286 7.19 -3.17 0.21
N ALA A 287 7.19 -4.20 -0.65
CA ALA A 287 7.77 -4.12 -1.98
C ALA A 287 6.90 -3.35 -2.98
N ASN A 288 5.58 -3.57 -2.94
CA ASN A 288 4.67 -3.17 -4.01
C ASN A 288 3.53 -2.24 -3.58
N ARG A 289 3.41 -1.95 -2.26
CA ARG A 289 2.25 -1.25 -1.68
C ARG A 289 0.91 -1.87 -2.09
N SER A 290 0.91 -3.19 -2.26
CA SER A 290 -0.22 -3.93 -2.83
C SER A 290 -1.49 -3.80 -2.00
N SER A 291 -2.59 -3.53 -2.70
CA SER A 291 -3.93 -3.76 -2.17
C SER A 291 -4.23 -5.26 -2.16
N LEU A 292 -4.63 -5.85 -1.03
CA LEU A 292 -4.82 -7.31 -0.95
C LEU A 292 -6.30 -7.67 -1.01
N MET A 293 -6.68 -8.54 -1.94
CA MET A 293 -8.00 -9.13 -2.08
C MET A 293 -7.92 -10.59 -1.64
N ILE A 294 -8.25 -10.85 -0.37
CA ILE A 294 -8.05 -12.15 0.26
C ILE A 294 -9.37 -12.91 0.34
N ASP A 295 -9.46 -14.00 -0.40
CA ASP A 295 -10.60 -14.91 -0.41
C ASP A 295 -10.40 -16.06 0.59
N GLU A 296 -11.48 -16.74 0.97
CA GLU A 296 -11.49 -17.95 1.80
C GLU A 296 -10.69 -17.87 3.12
N MET A 297 -10.65 -16.69 3.75
CA MET A 297 -9.86 -16.47 4.96
C MET A 297 -10.58 -16.94 6.23
N GLU A 298 -10.90 -18.24 6.31
CA GLU A 298 -11.62 -18.84 7.44
C GLU A 298 -10.79 -18.84 8.74
N ASN A 299 -9.45 -18.94 8.62
CA ASN A 299 -8.53 -19.03 9.76
C ASN A 299 -8.20 -17.68 10.43
N ILE A 300 -8.83 -16.56 10.03
CA ILE A 300 -8.53 -15.27 10.70
C ILE A 300 -9.08 -15.21 12.14
N ASN A 301 -10.12 -16.00 12.42
CA ASN A 301 -10.75 -16.08 13.74
C ASN A 301 -10.12 -17.16 14.62
N SER A 302 -9.36 -18.10 14.04
CA SER A 302 -8.73 -19.14 14.84
C SER A 302 -7.45 -18.62 15.48
N GLY A 303 -7.22 -18.94 16.75
CA GLY A 303 -5.99 -18.60 17.47
C GLY A 303 -4.73 -19.28 16.91
N ASP A 304 -4.85 -19.98 15.78
CA ASP A 304 -3.81 -20.81 15.17
C ASP A 304 -2.73 -19.97 14.47
N ASN A 305 -3.01 -18.69 14.15
CA ASN A 305 -2.02 -17.79 13.56
C ASN A 305 -2.03 -16.38 14.18
N PRO A 306 -1.57 -16.24 15.44
CA PRO A 306 -1.57 -14.96 16.16
C PRO A 306 -0.67 -13.90 15.51
N GLU A 307 0.38 -14.35 14.80
CA GLU A 307 1.31 -13.47 14.10
C GLU A 307 0.64 -12.82 12.89
N PHE A 308 -0.07 -13.60 12.06
CA PHE A 308 -0.85 -13.07 10.94
C PHE A 308 -1.89 -12.06 11.42
N ARG A 309 -2.63 -12.40 12.47
CA ARG A 309 -3.61 -11.51 13.11
C ARG A 309 -2.98 -10.19 13.53
N SER A 310 -1.81 -10.22 14.17
CA SER A 310 -1.09 -9.00 14.57
C SER A 310 -0.68 -8.14 13.37
N VAL A 311 -0.24 -8.75 12.27
CA VAL A 311 0.10 -8.04 11.03
C VAL A 311 -1.13 -7.36 10.41
N ILE A 312 -2.27 -8.07 10.35
CA ILE A 312 -3.51 -7.50 9.81
C ILE A 312 -4.04 -6.35 10.68
N LEU A 313 -4.10 -6.55 12.00
CA LEU A 313 -4.61 -5.55 12.95
C LEU A 313 -3.79 -4.26 12.99
N SER A 314 -2.49 -4.35 12.71
CA SER A 314 -1.60 -3.18 12.64
C SER A 314 -1.53 -2.56 11.24
N GLY A 315 -1.87 -3.31 10.19
CA GLY A 315 -1.71 -2.87 8.79
C GLY A 315 -2.80 -1.95 8.22
N TYR A 316 -3.75 -1.49 9.04
CA TYR A 316 -4.80 -0.54 8.59
C TYR A 316 -4.37 0.92 8.78
N GLU A 317 -3.35 1.15 9.61
CA GLU A 317 -2.82 2.46 9.97
C GLU A 317 -1.35 2.58 9.51
N ALA A 318 -0.97 3.77 9.05
CA ALA A 318 0.39 4.10 8.67
C ALA A 318 1.33 4.10 9.91
N GLY A 319 2.61 3.80 9.68
CA GLY A 319 3.63 3.79 10.74
C GLY A 319 3.80 2.46 11.47
N ALA A 320 2.84 1.54 11.36
CA ALA A 320 3.02 0.17 11.82
C ALA A 320 4.08 -0.57 10.99
N SER A 321 4.89 -1.38 11.68
CA SER A 321 5.90 -2.19 11.01
C SER A 321 6.14 -3.52 11.70
N VAL A 322 6.47 -4.51 10.90
CA VAL A 322 6.82 -5.87 11.30
C VAL A 322 8.33 -6.00 11.31
N LEU A 323 8.90 -6.39 12.44
CA LEU A 323 10.34 -6.64 12.59
C LEU A 323 10.64 -8.11 12.35
N ARG A 324 11.64 -8.40 11.52
CA ARG A 324 12.13 -9.77 11.28
C ARG A 324 13.64 -9.79 11.33
N CYS A 325 14.18 -10.84 11.94
CA CYS A 325 15.60 -11.13 11.90
C CYS A 325 15.90 -11.89 10.60
N GLY A 326 16.79 -11.36 9.76
CA GLY A 326 17.28 -12.01 8.55
C GLY A 326 18.76 -12.38 8.69
N GLU A 327 19.17 -13.43 8.00
CA GLU A 327 20.59 -13.80 7.88
C GLU A 327 21.23 -13.06 6.69
N ARG A 328 22.39 -12.45 6.94
CA ARG A 328 23.33 -11.97 5.93
C ARG A 328 24.63 -12.76 6.03
N LYS A 329 25.47 -12.64 4.99
CA LYS A 329 26.81 -13.28 4.94
C LYS A 329 27.68 -13.02 6.18
N ASP A 330 27.47 -11.91 6.88
CA ASP A 330 28.28 -11.47 8.03
C ASP A 330 27.49 -11.37 9.36
N GLY A 331 26.30 -12.00 9.47
CA GLY A 331 25.53 -12.07 10.72
C GLY A 331 24.03 -11.83 10.57
N PHE A 332 23.37 -11.53 11.68
CA PHE A 332 21.93 -11.26 11.75
C PHE A 332 21.63 -9.76 11.57
N GLU A 333 20.66 -9.43 10.71
CA GLU A 333 20.17 -8.07 10.49
C GLU A 333 18.68 -7.99 10.84
N ILE A 334 18.28 -7.01 11.65
CA ILE A 334 16.87 -6.71 11.89
C ILE A 334 16.35 -5.92 10.69
N GLN A 335 15.39 -6.51 9.97
CA GLN A 335 14.68 -5.90 8.86
C GLN A 335 13.31 -5.43 9.33
N ARG A 336 12.92 -4.22 8.89
CA ARG A 336 11.63 -3.61 9.17
C ARG A 336 10.78 -3.63 7.89
N PHE A 337 9.58 -4.18 7.98
CA PHE A 337 8.62 -4.26 6.88
C PHE A 337 7.36 -3.47 7.22
N ARG A 338 6.88 -2.61 6.33
CA ARG A 338 5.60 -1.94 6.49
C ARG A 338 4.46 -2.94 6.25
N SER A 339 3.38 -2.83 7.04
CA SER A 339 2.16 -3.64 6.87
C SER A 339 0.96 -2.82 6.39
N TYR A 340 1.10 -1.48 6.36
CA TYR A 340 0.05 -0.56 5.94
C TYR A 340 -0.29 -0.73 4.46
N SER A 341 -1.51 -1.21 4.17
CA SER A 341 -2.05 -1.26 2.81
C SER A 341 -3.57 -1.47 2.80
N PRO A 342 -4.28 -1.09 1.72
CA PRO A 342 -5.69 -1.44 1.54
C PRO A 342 -5.91 -2.95 1.49
N LYS A 343 -6.96 -3.46 2.13
CA LYS A 343 -7.30 -4.89 2.12
C LYS A 343 -8.81 -5.11 2.07
N VAL A 344 -9.22 -6.13 1.31
CA VAL A 344 -10.58 -6.65 1.29
C VAL A 344 -10.52 -8.12 1.63
N PHE A 345 -11.35 -8.54 2.58
CA PHE A 345 -11.42 -9.92 3.05
C PHE A 345 -12.79 -10.51 2.68
N ALA A 346 -12.81 -11.79 2.34
CA ALA A 346 -14.02 -12.59 2.24
C ALA A 346 -13.86 -13.91 2.97
N ASN A 347 -14.84 -14.28 3.79
CA ASN A 347 -15.00 -15.62 4.31
C ASN A 347 -16.50 -15.88 4.61
N ILE A 348 -16.82 -17.09 5.06
CA ILE A 348 -18.19 -17.43 5.47
C ILE A 348 -18.34 -17.29 7.00
N ALA A 349 -17.29 -17.54 7.78
CA ALA A 349 -17.33 -17.56 9.25
C ALA A 349 -17.45 -16.18 9.94
N GLY A 350 -17.35 -15.07 9.21
CA GLY A 350 -17.34 -13.72 9.79
C GLY A 350 -15.96 -13.31 10.33
N VAL A 351 -15.94 -12.29 11.19
CA VAL A 351 -14.72 -11.69 11.76
C VAL A 351 -14.93 -11.40 13.24
N GLU A 352 -13.94 -11.72 14.08
CA GLU A 352 -13.87 -11.37 15.49
C GLU A 352 -13.91 -9.84 15.74
N ASP A 353 -14.57 -9.41 16.82
CA ASP A 353 -14.85 -8.01 17.20
C ASP A 353 -13.65 -7.05 17.09
N VAL A 354 -12.44 -7.52 17.43
CA VAL A 354 -11.23 -6.67 17.38
C VAL A 354 -10.92 -6.23 15.94
N LEU A 355 -10.97 -7.16 14.99
CA LEU A 355 -10.81 -6.82 13.57
C LEU A 355 -12.08 -6.15 13.04
N GLY A 356 -13.26 -6.53 13.56
CA GLY A 356 -14.55 -5.89 13.25
C GLY A 356 -14.55 -4.38 13.44
N SER A 357 -13.86 -3.89 14.47
CA SER A 357 -13.72 -2.45 14.71
C SER A 357 -12.89 -1.68 13.67
N ARG A 358 -12.19 -2.37 12.76
CA ARG A 358 -11.27 -1.80 11.74
C ARG A 358 -11.71 -2.08 10.30
N VAL A 359 -12.88 -2.69 10.11
CA VAL A 359 -13.41 -3.04 8.80
C VAL A 359 -14.75 -2.34 8.58
N ILE A 360 -15.05 -2.04 7.32
CA ILE A 360 -16.39 -1.71 6.85
C ILE A 360 -17.04 -3.04 6.45
N TYR A 361 -18.12 -3.40 7.14
CA TYR A 361 -18.88 -4.62 6.88
C TYR A 361 -19.79 -4.45 5.66
N ILE A 362 -19.66 -5.37 4.71
CA ILE A 362 -20.42 -5.38 3.46
C ILE A 362 -21.11 -6.73 3.36
N THR A 363 -22.41 -6.75 3.64
CA THR A 363 -23.23 -7.94 3.54
C THR A 363 -23.69 -8.12 2.10
N MET A 364 -23.34 -9.26 1.50
CA MET A 364 -23.71 -9.61 0.13
C MET A 364 -24.79 -10.69 0.10
N SER A 365 -25.84 -10.44 -0.67
CA SER A 365 -26.93 -11.37 -0.95
C SER A 365 -26.70 -12.09 -2.30
N ARG A 366 -27.39 -13.21 -2.54
CA ARG A 366 -27.37 -13.84 -3.86
C ARG A 366 -28.04 -12.93 -4.89
N SER A 367 -27.41 -12.78 -6.05
CA SER A 367 -27.93 -11.98 -7.17
C SER A 367 -29.29 -12.52 -7.63
N GLY A 368 -30.27 -11.64 -7.76
CA GLY A 368 -31.57 -11.97 -8.37
C GLY A 368 -31.49 -11.95 -9.89
N ASN A 369 -30.50 -11.26 -10.45
CA ASN A 369 -30.27 -11.17 -11.88
C ASN A 369 -29.35 -12.30 -12.37
N ARG A 370 -29.91 -13.22 -13.18
CA ARG A 370 -29.17 -14.36 -13.73
C ARG A 370 -28.04 -13.95 -14.66
N GLU A 371 -28.26 -12.97 -15.53
CA GLU A 371 -27.24 -12.49 -16.47
C GLU A 371 -26.03 -11.91 -15.74
N ILE A 372 -26.25 -11.14 -14.68
CA ILE A 372 -25.16 -10.61 -13.85
C ILE A 372 -24.46 -11.76 -13.12
N SER A 373 -25.20 -12.70 -12.56
CA SER A 373 -24.61 -13.82 -11.81
C SER A 373 -23.70 -14.71 -12.66
N GLU A 374 -24.08 -14.99 -13.91
CA GLU A 374 -23.34 -15.85 -14.85
C GLU A 374 -22.23 -15.10 -15.61
N ARG A 375 -22.19 -13.76 -15.53
CA ARG A 375 -21.20 -12.95 -16.25
C ARG A 375 -19.80 -13.13 -15.66
N GLU A 376 -18.88 -13.67 -16.45
CA GLU A 376 -17.48 -13.82 -16.08
C GLU A 376 -16.66 -12.54 -16.28
N ILE A 377 -15.61 -12.37 -15.47
CA ILE A 377 -14.66 -11.25 -15.59
C ILE A 377 -13.51 -11.70 -16.48
N TYR A 378 -13.43 -11.16 -17.70
CA TYR A 378 -12.30 -11.38 -18.58
C TYR A 378 -11.11 -10.50 -18.16
N LEU A 379 -10.07 -11.12 -17.60
CA LEU A 379 -8.98 -10.39 -16.92
C LEU A 379 -8.20 -9.43 -17.84
N LEU A 380 -8.17 -9.72 -19.14
CA LEU A 380 -7.46 -8.95 -20.16
C LEU A 380 -8.38 -7.96 -20.91
N ASP A 381 -9.60 -7.70 -20.41
CA ASP A 381 -10.50 -6.73 -21.02
C ASP A 381 -9.81 -5.34 -21.09
N PRO A 382 -9.67 -4.75 -22.30
CA PRO A 382 -9.05 -3.44 -22.48
C PRO A 382 -9.70 -2.32 -21.66
N LYS A 383 -10.98 -2.43 -21.33
CA LYS A 383 -11.70 -1.45 -20.50
C LYS A 383 -11.07 -1.30 -19.13
N PHE A 384 -10.67 -2.42 -18.50
CA PHE A 384 -10.00 -2.38 -17.20
C PHE A 384 -8.63 -1.71 -17.30
N GLN A 385 -7.91 -1.91 -18.41
CA GLN A 385 -6.62 -1.25 -18.62
C GLN A 385 -6.77 0.26 -18.85
N ALA A 386 -7.79 0.69 -19.58
CA ALA A 386 -8.09 2.11 -19.80
C ALA A 386 -8.35 2.83 -18.47
N VAL A 387 -9.20 2.24 -17.62
CA VAL A 387 -9.47 2.78 -16.27
C VAL A 387 -8.20 2.84 -15.42
N ARG A 388 -7.37 1.79 -15.42
CA ARG A 388 -6.08 1.81 -14.69
C ARG A 388 -5.17 2.93 -15.15
N ASN A 389 -5.03 3.13 -16.46
CA ASN A 389 -4.22 4.22 -16.99
C ASN A 389 -4.71 5.57 -16.46
N ASN A 390 -6.02 5.80 -16.45
CA ASN A 390 -6.61 7.03 -15.91
C ASN A 390 -6.37 7.18 -14.40
N LEU A 391 -6.45 6.09 -13.62
CA LEU A 391 -6.17 6.12 -12.17
C LEU A 391 -4.71 6.51 -11.86
N TYR A 392 -3.74 5.99 -12.63
CA TYR A 392 -2.33 6.42 -12.52
C TYR A 392 -2.14 7.90 -12.88
N LEU A 393 -2.84 8.38 -13.90
CA LEU A 393 -2.75 9.79 -14.28
C LEU A 393 -3.42 10.70 -13.25
N LEU A 394 -4.55 10.29 -12.65
CA LEU A 394 -5.17 11.00 -11.53
C LEU A 394 -4.22 11.10 -10.35
N LEU A 395 -3.53 10.00 -10.02
CA LEU A 395 -2.49 9.97 -9.00
C LEU A 395 -1.41 11.02 -9.27
N MET A 396 -0.87 11.07 -10.48
CA MET A 396 0.21 12.00 -10.81
C MET A 396 -0.23 13.47 -10.84
N LYS A 397 -1.51 13.76 -11.08
CA LYS A 397 -2.03 15.13 -11.22
C LYS A 397 -2.63 15.72 -9.94
N HIS A 398 -3.25 14.90 -9.10
CA HIS A 398 -4.10 15.39 -8.00
C HIS A 398 -3.62 14.97 -6.60
N HIS A 399 -2.42 14.41 -6.46
CA HIS A 399 -1.91 13.98 -5.14
C HIS A 399 -1.77 15.11 -4.13
N ILE A 400 -1.40 16.33 -4.57
CA ILE A 400 -1.30 17.51 -3.70
C ILE A 400 -2.70 17.90 -3.20
N GLU A 401 -3.65 18.05 -4.11
CA GLU A 401 -5.02 18.44 -3.79
C GLU A 401 -5.70 17.44 -2.83
N ILE A 402 -5.53 16.14 -3.07
CA ILE A 402 -6.07 15.09 -2.19
C ILE A 402 -5.40 15.10 -0.82
N LYS A 403 -4.08 15.32 -0.76
CA LYS A 403 -3.37 15.47 0.51
C LYS A 403 -3.91 16.66 1.31
N ASP A 404 -4.09 17.81 0.66
CA ASP A 404 -4.57 19.02 1.30
C ASP A 404 -6.03 18.85 1.78
N LEU A 405 -6.90 18.24 0.98
CA LEU A 405 -8.25 17.89 1.40
C LEU A 405 -8.25 16.96 2.61
N TYR A 406 -7.41 15.91 2.62
CA TYR A 406 -7.32 14.98 3.74
C TYR A 406 -6.87 15.65 5.04
N MET A 407 -5.98 16.64 4.96
CA MET A 407 -5.48 17.37 6.13
C MET A 407 -6.53 18.34 6.69
N ASN A 408 -7.37 18.90 5.83
CA ASN A 408 -8.33 19.93 6.20
C ASN A 408 -9.77 19.42 6.40
N ILE A 409 -10.08 18.17 6.05
CA ILE A 409 -11.42 17.62 6.28
C ILE A 409 -11.70 17.48 7.79
N HIS A 410 -12.81 18.05 8.23
CA HIS A 410 -13.23 18.07 9.62
C HIS A 410 -14.38 17.08 9.87
N ASN A 411 -14.41 16.56 11.09
CA ASN A 411 -15.45 15.64 11.52
C ASN A 411 -16.67 16.41 12.02
N GLU A 412 -17.54 16.79 11.10
CA GLU A 412 -18.81 17.49 11.41
C GLU A 412 -19.91 16.51 11.86
N MET A 413 -19.62 15.21 11.82
CA MET A 413 -20.61 14.13 11.75
C MET A 413 -20.77 13.33 13.05
N SER A 414 -20.13 13.76 14.13
CA SER A 414 -20.11 13.07 15.43
C SER A 414 -19.55 11.64 15.43
N PHE A 415 -18.97 11.15 14.33
CA PHE A 415 -18.29 9.83 14.33
C PHE A 415 -17.10 9.85 15.29
N SER A 416 -17.10 9.03 16.33
CA SER A 416 -16.02 9.05 17.32
C SER A 416 -14.90 8.04 17.00
N GLY A 417 -13.68 8.35 17.44
CA GLY A 417 -12.55 7.42 17.46
C GLY A 417 -12.24 6.75 16.11
N ARG A 418 -12.34 5.41 16.06
CA ARG A 418 -11.97 4.58 14.91
C ARG A 418 -12.91 4.75 13.72
N GLU A 419 -14.18 5.07 13.95
CA GLU A 419 -15.14 5.17 12.86
C GLU A 419 -14.77 6.33 11.93
N TRP A 420 -14.42 7.49 12.51
CA TRP A 420 -13.89 8.60 11.73
C TRP A 420 -12.61 8.22 10.98
N GLN A 421 -11.69 7.47 11.61
CA GLN A 421 -10.46 7.02 10.94
C GLN A 421 -10.73 6.15 9.70
N LEU A 422 -11.78 5.33 9.72
CA LEU A 422 -12.15 4.47 8.59
C LEU A 422 -12.75 5.28 7.44
N TRP A 423 -13.67 6.19 7.73
CA TRP A 423 -14.39 6.93 6.69
C TRP A 423 -13.68 8.18 6.20
N LYS A 424 -12.73 8.74 6.95
CA LYS A 424 -12.03 10.00 6.58
C LYS A 424 -11.43 9.95 5.17
N SER A 425 -10.75 8.86 4.80
CA SER A 425 -10.18 8.72 3.45
C SER A 425 -11.26 8.60 2.37
N ILE A 426 -12.39 7.93 2.65
CA ILE A 426 -13.52 7.80 1.74
C ILE A 426 -14.18 9.15 1.52
N PHE A 427 -14.45 9.90 2.59
CA PHE A 427 -15.00 11.26 2.51
C PHE A 427 -14.08 12.24 1.82
N THR A 428 -12.76 12.09 1.98
CA THR A 428 -11.78 12.92 1.25
C THR A 428 -11.90 12.73 -0.25
N ILE A 429 -11.93 11.48 -0.72
CA ILE A 429 -12.08 11.19 -2.15
C ILE A 429 -13.48 11.59 -2.65
N ALA A 430 -14.53 11.37 -1.88
CA ALA A 430 -15.89 11.82 -2.22
C ALA A 430 -15.94 13.34 -2.41
N THR A 431 -15.39 14.11 -1.46
CA THR A 431 -15.30 15.58 -1.52
C THR A 431 -14.50 16.04 -2.74
N PHE A 432 -13.39 15.36 -3.06
CA PHE A 432 -12.60 15.65 -4.26
C PHE A 432 -13.42 15.44 -5.54
N LEU A 433 -14.14 14.32 -5.65
CA LEU A 433 -14.98 14.01 -6.81
C LEU A 433 -16.13 15.01 -6.98
N ASP A 434 -16.79 15.35 -5.88
CA ASP A 434 -17.86 16.36 -5.82
C ASP A 434 -17.37 17.74 -6.28
N LYS A 435 -16.18 18.16 -5.82
CA LYS A 435 -15.54 19.40 -6.28
C LYS A 435 -15.28 19.39 -7.78
N MET A 436 -14.83 18.26 -8.34
CA MET A 436 -14.55 18.13 -9.79
C MET A 436 -15.83 18.13 -10.63
N ALA A 437 -16.96 17.71 -10.06
CA ALA A 437 -18.24 17.61 -10.74
C ALA A 437 -19.18 18.80 -10.49
N GLY A 438 -18.90 19.64 -9.48
CA GLY A 438 -19.76 20.74 -9.07
C GLY A 438 -21.06 20.27 -8.40
N THR A 439 -21.00 19.18 -7.64
CA THR A 439 -22.12 18.55 -6.91
C THR A 439 -21.69 18.22 -5.48
N ASP A 440 -22.61 17.77 -4.64
CA ASP A 440 -22.38 17.23 -3.29
C ASP A 440 -23.00 15.82 -3.09
N GLU A 441 -23.39 15.18 -4.20
CA GLU A 441 -24.10 13.90 -4.20
C GLU A 441 -23.25 12.73 -3.74
N VAL A 442 -21.96 12.68 -4.13
CA VAL A 442 -21.08 11.55 -3.79
C VAL A 442 -20.80 11.54 -2.30
N PHE A 443 -20.50 12.70 -1.72
CA PHE A 443 -20.28 12.85 -0.29
C PHE A 443 -21.52 12.50 0.53
N ARG A 444 -22.70 13.01 0.15
CA ARG A 444 -23.97 12.67 0.81
C ARG A 444 -24.25 11.17 0.77
N THR A 445 -24.06 10.54 -0.39
CA THR A 445 -24.26 9.08 -0.54
C THR A 445 -23.31 8.29 0.39
N MET A 446 -22.05 8.71 0.51
CA MET A 446 -21.10 8.08 1.43
C MET A 446 -21.42 8.37 2.90
N PHE A 447 -21.95 9.54 3.20
CA PHE A 447 -22.35 9.91 4.55
C PHE A 447 -23.54 9.07 5.02
N ASP A 448 -24.56 8.92 4.18
CA ASP A 448 -25.73 8.09 4.47
C ASP A 448 -25.32 6.62 4.65
N LEU A 449 -24.43 6.11 3.78
CA LEU A 449 -23.87 4.77 3.91
C LEU A 449 -23.10 4.60 5.22
N ALA A 450 -22.22 5.55 5.56
CA ALA A 450 -21.42 5.50 6.78
C ALA A 450 -22.30 5.49 8.04
N THR A 451 -23.33 6.34 8.07
CA THR A 451 -24.29 6.42 9.18
C THR A 451 -25.02 5.08 9.33
N LYS A 452 -25.53 4.52 8.23
CA LYS A 452 -26.20 3.23 8.25
C LYS A 452 -25.27 2.10 8.73
N LYS A 453 -24.01 2.05 8.28
CA LYS A 453 -23.04 1.04 8.74
C LYS A 453 -22.66 1.20 10.20
N TYR A 454 -22.61 2.44 10.69
CA TYR A 454 -22.38 2.72 12.11
C TYR A 454 -23.55 2.21 12.97
N ASP A 455 -24.79 2.43 12.53
CA ASP A 455 -25.99 1.97 13.23
C ASP A 455 -26.09 0.44 13.22
N GLU A 456 -25.85 -0.22 12.08
CA GLU A 456 -25.82 -1.69 11.95
C GLU A 456 -24.79 -2.33 12.91
N LYS A 457 -23.61 -1.70 13.05
CA LYS A 457 -22.53 -2.18 13.92
C LYS A 457 -22.85 -2.00 15.40
N SER A 458 -23.55 -0.93 15.76
CA SER A 458 -23.99 -0.67 17.14
C SER A 458 -25.02 -1.70 17.62
N GLN A 459 -25.79 -2.29 16.71
CA GLN A 459 -26.81 -3.32 16.99
C GLN A 459 -26.23 -4.76 17.11
N LEU A 460 -24.95 -4.98 16.79
CA LEU A 460 -24.36 -6.33 16.69
C LEU A 460 -23.70 -6.87 17.97
N GLY A 461 -24.07 -6.36 19.16
CA GLY A 461 -24.12 -7.21 20.37
C GLY A 461 -23.27 -6.83 21.58
N ASP A 462 -22.27 -5.95 21.47
CA ASP A 462 -21.46 -5.52 22.64
C ASP A 462 -21.76 -4.07 23.06
N ASP A 463 -21.97 -3.16 22.10
CA ASP A 463 -22.33 -1.76 22.38
C ASP A 463 -23.77 -1.64 22.87
N GLU A 464 -24.73 -2.37 22.29
CA GLU A 464 -26.12 -2.41 22.79
C GLU A 464 -26.20 -2.86 24.26
N MET A 465 -25.44 -3.90 24.63
CA MET A 465 -25.35 -4.36 26.02
C MET A 465 -24.68 -3.33 26.93
N GLU A 466 -23.63 -2.65 26.47
CA GLU A 466 -23.02 -1.55 27.20
C GLU A 466 -23.98 -0.37 27.36
N HIS A 467 -24.76 -0.03 26.33
CA HIS A 467 -25.81 0.99 26.36
C HIS A 467 -26.93 0.65 27.34
N ILE A 468 -27.42 -0.60 27.31
CA ILE A 468 -28.42 -1.11 28.26
C ILE A 468 -27.88 -1.01 29.68
N ILE A 469 -26.63 -1.44 29.91
CA ILE A 469 -25.99 -1.42 31.23
C ILE A 469 -25.81 0.02 31.72
N ILE A 470 -25.27 0.92 30.91
CA ILE A 470 -25.03 2.31 31.30
C ILE A 470 -26.36 3.03 31.56
N SER A 471 -27.35 2.87 30.69
CA SER A 471 -28.69 3.44 30.87
C SER A 471 -29.35 2.93 32.15
N GLY A 472 -29.34 1.61 32.37
CA GLY A 472 -29.91 1.02 33.58
C GLY A 472 -29.17 1.42 34.86
N LEU A 473 -27.86 1.62 34.81
CA LEU A 473 -27.08 2.16 35.93
C LEU A 473 -27.40 3.64 36.17
N MET A 474 -27.59 4.43 35.12
CA MET A 474 -28.04 5.82 35.25
C MET A 474 -29.44 5.91 35.87
N GLU A 475 -30.32 4.95 35.65
CA GLU A 475 -31.61 4.96 36.34
C GLU A 475 -31.51 4.47 37.79
N MET A 476 -30.67 3.48 38.06
CA MET A 476 -30.56 2.84 39.37
C MET A 476 -29.77 3.65 40.41
N ILE A 477 -28.84 4.50 39.94
CA ILE A 477 -27.86 5.21 40.77
C ILE A 477 -28.08 6.72 40.67
N GLU A 478 -28.67 7.30 41.72
CA GLU A 478 -28.94 8.75 41.81
C GLU A 478 -27.71 9.56 42.22
N ASP A 479 -26.88 9.03 43.13
CA ASP A 479 -25.67 9.70 43.63
C ASP A 479 -24.52 8.69 43.82
N VAL A 480 -24.27 8.22 45.05
CA VAL A 480 -23.30 7.15 45.33
C VAL A 480 -24.04 5.96 45.93
N LYS A 481 -23.92 4.79 45.29
CA LYS A 481 -24.62 3.58 45.75
C LYS A 481 -23.75 2.35 45.59
N GLU A 482 -23.73 1.53 46.63
CA GLU A 482 -23.12 0.22 46.58
C GLU A 482 -24.18 -0.85 46.32
N VAL A 483 -23.93 -1.72 45.34
CA VAL A 483 -24.88 -2.74 44.90
C VAL A 483 -24.22 -4.12 44.91
N GLN A 484 -24.95 -5.13 45.41
CA GLN A 484 -24.49 -6.51 45.37
C GLN A 484 -24.51 -7.03 43.91
N ALA A 485 -23.49 -7.76 43.50
CA ALA A 485 -23.34 -8.24 42.12
C ALA A 485 -24.48 -9.16 41.63
N THR A 486 -25.13 -9.91 42.51
CA THR A 486 -26.30 -10.74 42.16
C THR A 486 -27.56 -9.90 42.02
N GLU A 487 -27.78 -8.96 42.92
CA GLU A 487 -28.92 -8.04 42.87
C GLU A 487 -28.85 -7.16 41.62
N LEU A 488 -27.66 -6.66 41.29
CA LEU A 488 -27.42 -5.91 40.06
C LEU A 488 -27.74 -6.74 38.81
N PHE A 489 -27.24 -7.99 38.77
CA PHE A 489 -27.49 -8.87 37.63
C PHE A 489 -28.97 -9.25 37.49
N GLU A 490 -29.66 -9.50 38.61
CA GLU A 490 -31.10 -9.76 38.63
C GLU A 490 -31.92 -8.54 38.18
N TYR A 491 -31.53 -7.33 38.59
CA TYR A 491 -32.14 -6.09 38.13
C TYR A 491 -32.11 -5.97 36.59
N PHE A 492 -30.95 -6.18 35.98
CA PHE A 492 -30.82 -6.12 34.52
C PHE A 492 -31.58 -7.24 33.82
N LYS A 493 -31.56 -8.45 34.39
CA LYS A 493 -32.28 -9.62 33.84
C LYS A 493 -33.80 -9.46 33.88
N GLN A 494 -34.34 -8.80 34.90
CA GLN A 494 -35.78 -8.51 34.98
C GLN A 494 -36.20 -7.42 33.99
N ARG A 495 -35.32 -6.46 33.74
CA ARG A 495 -35.62 -5.31 32.90
C ARG A 495 -35.51 -5.60 31.39
N ASN A 496 -34.52 -6.40 30.99
CA ASN A 496 -34.21 -6.71 29.59
C ASN A 496 -34.05 -8.24 29.43
N PRO A 497 -35.14 -9.00 29.54
CA PRO A 497 -35.08 -10.46 29.66
C PRO A 497 -34.58 -11.15 28.39
N ASP A 498 -34.89 -10.60 27.21
CA ASP A 498 -34.51 -11.18 25.91
C ASP A 498 -33.03 -10.90 25.61
N GLU A 499 -32.54 -9.70 25.91
CA GLU A 499 -31.15 -9.27 25.72
C GLU A 499 -30.20 -9.91 26.75
N MET A 500 -30.69 -10.18 27.97
CA MET A 500 -29.92 -10.82 29.04
C MET A 500 -30.00 -12.36 29.01
N LEU A 501 -30.76 -12.96 28.08
CA LEU A 501 -31.06 -14.40 28.05
C LEU A 501 -29.79 -15.27 27.95
N GLU A 502 -28.80 -14.83 27.18
CA GLU A 502 -27.55 -15.57 26.92
C GLU A 502 -26.36 -15.13 27.80
N LEU A 503 -26.57 -14.13 28.66
CA LEU A 503 -25.49 -13.53 29.45
C LEU A 503 -25.33 -14.25 30.80
N SER A 504 -24.12 -14.73 31.10
CA SER A 504 -23.81 -15.24 32.44
C SER A 504 -23.42 -14.10 33.38
N GLN A 505 -23.61 -14.29 34.69
CA GLN A 505 -23.20 -13.30 35.70
C GLN A 505 -21.70 -12.99 35.64
N THR A 506 -20.88 -13.98 35.25
CA THR A 506 -19.44 -13.80 35.03
C THR A 506 -19.15 -12.90 33.84
N LYS A 507 -19.85 -13.11 32.70
CA LYS A 507 -19.73 -12.24 31.51
C LYS A 507 -20.18 -10.81 31.85
N PHE A 508 -21.30 -10.65 32.55
CA PHE A 508 -21.79 -9.35 33.04
C PHE A 508 -20.75 -8.61 33.89
N GLY A 509 -20.12 -9.31 34.84
CA GLY A 509 -19.06 -8.73 35.66
C GLY A 509 -17.80 -8.32 34.88
N ASN A 510 -17.50 -8.99 33.76
CA ASN A 510 -16.42 -8.61 32.87
C ASN A 510 -16.75 -7.33 32.09
N ILE A 511 -18.00 -7.18 31.63
CA ILE A 511 -18.45 -5.96 30.95
C ILE A 511 -18.37 -4.75 31.90
N LEU A 512 -18.86 -4.87 33.14
CA LEU A 512 -18.72 -3.81 34.15
C LEU A 512 -17.26 -3.40 34.37
N ARG A 513 -16.34 -4.37 34.38
CA ARG A 513 -14.90 -4.11 34.54
C ARG A 513 -14.31 -3.43 33.30
N ARG A 514 -14.72 -3.83 32.10
CA ARG A 514 -14.31 -3.23 30.82
C ARG A 514 -14.76 -1.78 30.72
N LEU A 515 -16.02 -1.51 31.05
CA LEU A 515 -16.62 -0.18 31.12
C LEU A 515 -15.98 0.73 32.17
N LYS A 516 -15.33 0.15 33.18
CA LYS A 516 -14.81 0.89 34.35
C LYS A 516 -15.88 1.79 34.97
N CYS A 517 -17.12 1.32 35.02
CA CYS A 517 -18.29 2.09 35.47
C CYS A 517 -18.42 2.23 37.00
N PHE A 518 -17.63 1.48 37.78
CA PHE A 518 -17.61 1.52 39.25
C PHE A 518 -16.26 2.02 39.79
N GLU A 519 -16.28 2.63 40.99
CA GLU A 519 -15.07 3.13 41.66
C GLU A 519 -14.29 2.02 42.35
N LYS A 520 -15.00 1.15 43.06
CA LYS A 520 -14.40 0.10 43.89
C LYS A 520 -15.24 -1.17 43.80
N LYS A 521 -14.54 -2.31 43.85
CA LYS A 521 -15.13 -3.63 44.04
C LYS A 521 -14.63 -4.16 45.38
N ARG A 522 -15.53 -4.60 46.25
CA ARG A 522 -15.18 -5.26 47.52
C ARG A 522 -15.88 -6.61 47.66
N MET A 523 -15.26 -7.51 48.40
CA MET A 523 -15.83 -8.81 48.75
C MET A 523 -16.20 -8.78 50.24
N LEU A 524 -17.45 -9.13 50.56
CA LEU A 524 -17.96 -9.19 51.93
C LEU A 524 -18.79 -10.47 52.06
N ASN A 525 -18.47 -11.32 53.05
CA ASN A 525 -19.17 -12.60 53.30
C ASN A 525 -19.33 -13.49 52.05
N GLY A 526 -18.28 -13.59 51.23
CA GLY A 526 -18.28 -14.38 49.98
C GLY A 526 -19.07 -13.76 48.81
N LYS A 527 -19.64 -12.56 48.99
CA LYS A 527 -20.41 -11.84 47.97
C LYS A 527 -19.63 -10.63 47.45
N ASN A 528 -19.76 -10.35 46.16
CA ASN A 528 -19.13 -9.19 45.52
C ASN A 528 -20.07 -7.99 45.54
N TYR A 529 -19.52 -6.81 45.84
CA TYR A 529 -20.21 -5.52 45.83
C TYR A 529 -19.46 -4.53 44.94
N TYR A 530 -20.21 -3.67 44.25
CA TYR A 530 -19.70 -2.61 43.38
C TYR A 530 -20.17 -1.25 43.90
N LEU A 531 -19.24 -0.31 44.07
CA LEU A 531 -19.55 1.08 44.42
C LEU A 531 -19.63 1.93 43.14
N PHE A 532 -20.81 2.45 42.84
CA PHE A 532 -21.06 3.33 41.70
C PHE A 532 -21.17 4.78 42.14
N ASN A 533 -20.78 5.69 41.24
CA ASN A 533 -20.85 7.14 41.43
C ASN A 533 -21.50 7.77 40.20
N ARG A 534 -22.55 8.56 40.42
CA ARG A 534 -23.32 9.26 39.38
C ARG A 534 -22.46 10.08 38.45
N ILE A 535 -21.48 10.83 38.96
CA ILE A 535 -20.61 11.70 38.14
C ILE A 535 -19.85 10.87 37.11
N ARG A 536 -19.34 9.71 37.54
CA ARG A 536 -18.60 8.79 36.67
C ARG A 536 -19.52 8.13 35.65
N LEU A 537 -20.73 7.76 36.05
CA LEU A 537 -21.73 7.20 35.15
C LEU A 537 -22.22 8.23 34.12
N ALA A 538 -22.36 9.50 34.51
CA ALA A 538 -22.74 10.58 33.60
C ALA A 538 -21.63 10.87 32.57
N ASP A 539 -20.36 10.91 32.98
CA ASP A 539 -19.22 11.01 32.06
C ASP A 539 -19.16 9.80 31.10
N LEU A 540 -19.44 8.60 31.60
CA LEU A 540 -19.53 7.40 30.76
C LEU A 540 -20.71 7.49 29.78
N ALA A 541 -21.91 7.86 30.24
CA ALA A 541 -23.09 8.04 29.41
C ALA A 541 -22.85 9.07 28.30
N LYS A 542 -22.13 10.17 28.61
CA LYS A 542 -21.73 11.17 27.61
C LYS A 542 -20.77 10.61 26.56
N ARG A 543 -19.81 9.75 26.94
CA ARG A 543 -18.86 9.11 26.01
C ARG A 543 -19.54 8.08 25.09
N TYR A 544 -20.62 7.48 25.56
CA TYR A 544 -21.42 6.51 24.82
C TYR A 544 -22.67 7.14 24.17
N HIS A 545 -22.80 8.47 24.15
CA HIS A 545 -23.93 9.17 23.52
C HIS A 545 -25.33 8.75 24.03
N ILE A 546 -25.47 8.48 25.33
CA ILE A 546 -26.73 8.09 25.98
C ILE A 546 -27.45 9.33 26.54
N GLU A 547 -28.77 9.43 26.31
CA GLU A 547 -29.60 10.53 26.84
C GLU A 547 -29.62 10.54 28.39
N GLY A 548 -29.46 11.73 28.99
CA GLY A 548 -29.43 11.91 30.46
C GLY A 548 -28.05 12.09 31.11
N GLY A 549 -26.97 12.21 30.31
CA GLY A 549 -25.59 12.48 30.76
C GLY A 549 -25.19 13.96 30.83
N GLN A 550 -26.14 14.90 30.85
CA GLN A 550 -25.88 16.34 30.96
C GLN A 550 -25.57 16.78 32.39
#